data_AF-A0A0N9M510-F1
#
_entry.id   AF-A0A0N9M510-F1
#
_cell.length_a   1.000
_cell.length_b   1.000
_cell.length_c   1.000
_cell.angle_alpha   90.00
_cell.angle_beta   90.00
_cell.angle_gamma   90.00
#
_symmetry.space_group_name_H-M   'P 1'
#
loop_
_entity.id
_entity.type
_entity.pdbx_description
1 polymer ?
#
loop_
_entity_poly.entity_id
_entity_poly.type
_entity_poly.pdbx_seq_one_letter_code
_entity_poly.pdbx_strand_id
1 'polypeptide(L)'
;MKVVIVLLATVAAVSAVKISNCGGSASVDFNNIEMTGCLKNKKKCMFPKGHDASMSLPFTPHHEVTAVKAKVTAFIGPIPIPFNLPNSDGCTNSSLRCPMPAGQQGVYTASLPIRSEYPSISLQVMWELRDQNNNKLVCIKFPVQVKN
;
A
#
# COMPACT_ATOMS: atom_id res chain seq x y z
N MET A 1 -12.19 57.65 8.01
CA MET A 1 -11.48 56.41 8.40
C MET A 1 -12.13 55.23 7.69
N LYS A 2 -11.40 54.52 6.81
CA LYS A 2 -11.86 53.27 6.19
C LYS A 2 -10.90 52.16 6.63
N VAL A 3 -11.38 51.29 7.51
CA VAL A 3 -10.61 50.14 8.01
C VAL A 3 -10.69 49.05 6.95
N VAL A 4 -9.55 48.73 6.33
CA VAL A 4 -9.43 47.62 5.38
C VAL A 4 -8.97 46.39 6.17
N ILE A 5 -9.87 45.43 6.36
CA ILE A 5 -9.57 44.14 6.97
C ILE A 5 -8.96 43.24 5.89
N VAL A 6 -7.65 42.99 5.96
CA VAL A 6 -6.96 42.04 5.09
C VAL A 6 -7.12 40.64 5.71
N LEU A 7 -7.98 39.82 5.12
CA LEU A 7 -8.17 38.42 5.54
C LEU A 7 -7.04 37.57 4.94
N LEU A 8 -6.00 37.29 5.72
CA LEU A 8 -4.92 36.36 5.33
C LEU A 8 -5.46 34.92 5.44
N ALA A 9 -5.98 34.38 4.33
CA ALA A 9 -6.35 32.97 4.24
C ALA A 9 -5.09 32.10 4.25
N THR A 10 -4.75 31.54 5.41
CA THR A 10 -3.67 30.56 5.53
C THR A 10 -4.14 29.23 4.95
N VAL A 11 -3.66 28.88 3.76
CA VAL A 11 -3.89 27.56 3.18
C VAL A 11 -3.03 26.56 3.95
N ALA A 12 -3.64 25.83 4.88
CA ALA A 12 -2.98 24.72 5.54
C ALA A 12 -2.71 23.61 4.51
N ALA A 13 -1.45 23.45 4.11
CA ALA A 13 -1.02 22.36 3.24
C ALA A 13 -1.17 21.02 3.99
N VAL A 14 -2.27 20.31 3.75
CA VAL A 14 -2.50 18.99 4.31
C VAL A 14 -1.50 18.02 3.68
N SER A 15 -0.54 17.53 4.48
CA SER A 15 0.42 16.52 4.03
C SER A 15 -0.23 15.13 4.11
N ALA A 16 -0.59 14.57 2.97
CA ALA A 16 -1.14 13.22 2.86
C ALA A 16 -0.06 12.14 2.73
N VAL A 17 -0.42 10.89 3.06
CA VAL A 17 0.43 9.72 2.80
C VAL A 17 0.65 9.65 1.30
N LYS A 18 1.92 9.60 0.89
CA LYS A 18 2.28 9.40 -0.51
C LYS A 18 2.46 7.90 -0.78
N ILE A 19 1.43 7.28 -1.32
CA ILE A 19 1.55 5.95 -1.97
C ILE A 19 2.01 6.20 -3.40
N SER A 20 3.09 5.55 -3.82
CA SER A 20 3.70 5.77 -5.14
C SER A 20 3.82 4.50 -5.94
N ASN A 21 3.60 4.60 -7.25
CA ASN A 21 3.88 3.53 -8.20
C ASN A 21 5.41 3.28 -8.29
N CYS A 22 5.83 2.01 -8.25
CA CYS A 22 7.21 1.58 -8.47
C CYS A 22 7.39 0.64 -9.68
N GLY A 23 6.41 0.64 -10.58
CA GLY A 23 6.35 -0.17 -11.80
C GLY A 23 5.24 -1.21 -11.77
N GLY A 24 5.22 -2.04 -12.80
CA GLY A 24 4.18 -3.06 -12.99
C GLY A 24 3.35 -2.77 -14.24
N SER A 25 2.77 -3.83 -14.80
CA SER A 25 1.98 -3.73 -16.03
C SER A 25 0.53 -3.35 -15.81
N ALA A 26 -0.04 -3.53 -14.61
CA ALA A 26 -1.44 -3.21 -14.33
C ALA A 26 -1.67 -1.73 -13.99
N SER A 27 -2.89 -1.25 -14.24
CA SER A 27 -3.34 0.06 -13.77
C SER A 27 -3.80 -0.03 -12.32
N VAL A 28 -3.18 0.73 -11.41
CA VAL A 28 -3.56 0.79 -9.99
C VAL A 28 -4.47 1.99 -9.74
N ASP A 29 -5.56 1.80 -9.02
CA ASP A 29 -6.43 2.90 -8.59
C ASP A 29 -5.96 3.47 -7.25
N PHE A 30 -4.99 4.39 -7.31
CA PHE A 30 -4.40 5.02 -6.12
C PHE A 30 -5.38 5.82 -5.26
N ASN A 31 -6.52 6.22 -5.81
CA ASN A 31 -7.51 7.01 -5.06
C ASN A 31 -8.37 6.14 -4.15
N ASN A 32 -8.47 4.84 -4.45
CA ASN A 32 -9.30 3.87 -3.73
C ASN A 32 -8.46 2.81 -3.00
N ILE A 33 -7.17 3.05 -2.79
CA ILE A 33 -6.36 2.21 -1.89
C ILE A 33 -6.77 2.51 -0.45
N GLU A 34 -7.15 1.47 0.28
CA GLU A 34 -7.44 1.55 1.71
C GLU A 34 -6.40 0.75 2.49
N MET A 35 -5.89 1.32 3.58
CA MET A 35 -4.89 0.64 4.40
C MET A 35 -4.92 1.13 5.84
N THR A 36 -4.73 0.21 6.79
CA THR A 36 -4.76 0.51 8.23
C THR A 36 -3.87 1.71 8.58
N GLY A 37 -4.44 2.70 9.27
CA GLY A 37 -3.68 3.84 9.79
C GLY A 37 -3.11 4.81 8.75
N CYS A 38 -3.49 4.70 7.47
CA CYS A 38 -3.15 5.66 6.42
C CYS A 38 -4.21 6.76 6.34
N LEU A 39 -4.05 7.83 7.12
CA LEU A 39 -4.99 8.95 7.12
C LEU A 39 -4.56 10.07 6.17
N LYS A 40 -5.52 10.75 5.54
CA LYS A 40 -5.28 11.86 4.58
C LYS A 40 -4.44 13.01 5.12
N ASN A 41 -4.34 13.16 6.45
CA ASN A 41 -3.59 14.21 7.12
C ASN A 41 -2.26 13.74 7.76
N LYS A 42 -1.84 12.50 7.48
CA LYS A 42 -0.58 11.94 8.00
C LYS A 42 0.39 11.71 6.85
N LYS A 43 1.69 11.87 7.12
CA LYS A 43 2.76 11.58 6.14
C LYS A 43 3.10 10.09 6.03
N LYS A 44 2.65 9.27 7.00
CA LYS A 44 2.97 7.84 7.12
C LYS A 44 1.74 7.07 7.57
N CYS A 45 1.68 5.80 7.18
CA CYS A 45 0.71 4.85 7.70
C CYS A 45 1.13 4.37 9.09
N MET A 46 0.23 4.47 10.05
CA MET A 46 0.51 4.10 11.45
C MET A 46 0.11 2.66 11.69
N PHE A 47 1.09 1.79 11.92
CA PHE A 47 0.88 0.37 12.20
C PHE A 47 1.10 0.11 13.68
N PRO A 48 0.03 0.04 14.50
CA PRO A 48 0.15 -0.27 15.92
C PRO A 48 0.54 -1.73 16.12
N LYS A 49 1.46 -1.96 17.07
CA LYS A 49 1.88 -3.29 17.47
C LYS A 49 0.76 -4.03 18.20
N GLY A 50 0.75 -5.35 18.09
CA GLY A 50 -0.28 -6.22 18.64
C GLY A 50 -1.62 -6.17 17.89
N HIS A 51 -1.68 -5.49 16.74
CA HIS A 51 -2.88 -5.33 15.93
C HIS A 51 -2.62 -5.75 14.48
N ASP A 52 -3.69 -6.01 13.74
CA ASP A 52 -3.60 -6.34 12.32
C ASP A 52 -3.54 -5.08 11.43
N ALA A 53 -2.58 -5.09 10.50
CA ALA A 53 -2.56 -4.16 9.39
C ALA A 53 -3.22 -4.81 8.18
N SER A 54 -4.22 -4.13 7.61
CA SER A 54 -4.95 -4.59 6.44
C SER A 54 -4.78 -3.61 5.28
N MET A 55 -4.87 -4.13 4.06
CA MET A 55 -4.78 -3.37 2.81
C MET A 55 -5.84 -3.86 1.82
N SER A 56 -6.47 -2.94 1.12
CA SER A 56 -7.32 -3.13 -0.06
C SER A 56 -6.69 -2.35 -1.22
N LEU A 57 -6.36 -3.05 -2.30
CA LEU A 57 -5.60 -2.54 -3.43
C LEU A 57 -6.32 -2.85 -4.74
N PRO A 58 -7.13 -1.91 -5.27
CA PRO A 58 -7.78 -2.08 -6.55
C PRO A 58 -6.80 -1.91 -7.72
N PHE A 59 -6.81 -2.84 -8.67
CA PHE A 59 -6.01 -2.76 -9.89
C PHE A 59 -6.70 -3.45 -11.07
N THR A 60 -6.34 -3.05 -12.28
CA THR A 60 -6.83 -3.61 -13.54
C THR A 60 -5.66 -4.17 -14.35
N PRO A 61 -5.56 -5.50 -14.54
CA PRO A 61 -4.52 -6.11 -15.35
C PRO A 61 -4.74 -5.82 -16.84
N HIS A 62 -3.67 -5.73 -17.63
CA HIS A 62 -3.74 -5.49 -19.08
C HIS A 62 -3.69 -6.77 -19.91
N HIS A 63 -3.47 -7.90 -19.24
CA HIS A 63 -3.43 -9.25 -19.81
C HIS A 63 -4.13 -10.22 -18.85
N GLU A 64 -4.40 -11.44 -19.31
CA GLU A 64 -4.92 -12.49 -18.44
C GLU A 64 -3.91 -12.86 -17.36
N VAL A 65 -4.35 -12.90 -16.11
CA VAL A 65 -3.54 -13.26 -14.95
C VAL A 65 -4.11 -14.51 -14.31
N THR A 66 -3.41 -15.64 -14.45
CA THR A 66 -3.86 -16.94 -13.94
C THR A 66 -3.38 -17.21 -12.52
N ALA A 67 -2.32 -16.54 -12.09
CA ALA A 67 -1.78 -16.62 -10.73
C ALA A 67 -1.25 -15.26 -10.27
N VAL A 68 -1.38 -14.98 -8.98
CA VAL A 68 -0.86 -13.76 -8.34
C VAL A 68 0.01 -14.16 -7.16
N LYS A 69 1.24 -13.64 -7.10
CA LYS A 69 2.15 -13.83 -5.97
C LYS A 69 2.54 -12.50 -5.33
N ALA A 70 2.23 -12.33 -4.05
CA ALA A 70 2.61 -11.18 -3.27
C ALA A 70 4.06 -11.29 -2.77
N LYS A 71 4.81 -10.19 -2.85
CA LYS A 71 6.15 -10.03 -2.25
C LYS A 71 6.23 -8.69 -1.54
N VAL A 72 6.77 -8.70 -0.33
CA VAL A 72 6.95 -7.49 0.47
C VAL A 72 8.43 -7.30 0.79
N THR A 73 8.90 -6.07 0.59
CA THR A 73 10.24 -5.65 1.00
C THR A 73 10.11 -4.40 1.87
N ALA A 74 10.65 -4.44 3.08
CA ALA A 74 10.79 -3.27 3.94
C ALA A 74 12.15 -2.61 3.71
N PHE A 75 12.19 -1.28 3.68
CA PHE A 75 13.41 -0.49 3.54
C PHE A 75 13.64 0.29 4.83
N ILE A 76 14.70 -0.07 5.55
CA ILE A 76 15.19 0.68 6.72
C ILE A 76 16.39 1.50 6.25
N GLY A 77 16.15 2.76 5.91
CA GLY A 77 17.13 3.57 5.17
C GLY A 77 17.44 2.92 3.80
N PRO A 78 18.72 2.68 3.45
CA PRO A 78 19.08 2.07 2.17
C PRO A 78 18.98 0.54 2.16
N ILE A 79 18.72 -0.10 3.30
CA ILE A 79 18.81 -1.56 3.46
C ILE A 79 17.47 -2.21 3.09
N PRO A 80 17.41 -3.05 2.04
CA PRO A 80 16.21 -3.83 1.71
C PRO A 80 16.13 -5.11 2.56
N ILE A 81 15.01 -5.31 3.25
CA ILE A 81 14.74 -6.47 4.09
C ILE A 81 13.50 -7.17 3.54
N PRO A 82 13.62 -8.40 3.00
CA PRO A 82 12.46 -9.15 2.55
C PRO A 82 11.58 -9.53 3.75
N PHE A 83 10.27 -9.39 3.59
CA PHE A 83 9.29 -9.80 4.60
C PHE A 83 8.55 -11.06 4.13
N ASN A 84 8.62 -12.12 4.92
CA ASN A 84 7.96 -13.39 4.62
C ASN A 84 6.48 -13.29 4.99
N LEU A 85 5.63 -13.26 3.97
CA LEU A 85 4.18 -13.30 4.14
C LEU A 85 3.74 -14.69 4.62
N PRO A 86 2.80 -14.80 5.59
CA PRO A 86 2.15 -16.07 5.93
C PRO A 86 1.45 -16.71 4.73
N ASN A 87 0.88 -15.88 3.86
CA ASN A 87 0.34 -16.27 2.57
C ASN A 87 0.87 -15.34 1.49
N SER A 88 1.67 -15.89 0.56
CA SER A 88 2.13 -15.16 -0.62
C SER A 88 1.27 -15.39 -1.86
N ASP A 89 0.36 -16.37 -1.85
CA ASP A 89 -0.54 -16.61 -2.97
C ASP A 89 -1.70 -15.60 -2.90
N GLY A 90 -1.69 -14.66 -3.83
CA GLY A 90 -2.69 -13.61 -3.92
C GLY A 90 -4.03 -14.08 -4.49
N CYS A 91 -4.12 -15.29 -5.06
CA CYS A 91 -5.39 -15.89 -5.47
C CYS A 91 -6.08 -16.66 -4.32
N THR A 92 -5.35 -16.94 -3.24
CA THR A 92 -5.83 -17.69 -2.07
C THR A 92 -6.01 -16.72 -0.90
N ASN A 93 -7.13 -16.82 -0.16
CA ASN A 93 -7.41 -15.98 1.03
C ASN A 93 -7.28 -14.46 0.80
N SER A 94 -7.46 -14.01 -0.43
CA SER A 94 -7.67 -12.61 -0.79
C SER A 94 -9.06 -12.47 -1.43
N SER A 95 -9.44 -11.25 -1.82
CA SER A 95 -10.67 -10.98 -2.59
C SER A 95 -10.50 -11.17 -4.10
N LEU A 96 -9.29 -11.53 -4.58
CA LEU A 96 -9.06 -11.86 -5.98
C LEU A 96 -9.66 -13.22 -6.32
N ARG A 97 -10.16 -13.33 -7.56
CA ARG A 97 -10.53 -14.60 -8.18
C ARG A 97 -9.69 -14.78 -9.42
N CYS A 98 -8.90 -15.85 -9.42
CA CYS A 98 -8.05 -16.21 -10.55
C CYS A 98 -8.73 -17.35 -11.35
N PRO A 99 -8.66 -17.33 -12.70
CA PRO A 99 -7.96 -16.33 -13.53
C PRO A 99 -8.69 -14.98 -13.58
N MET A 100 -7.92 -13.90 -13.63
CA MET A 100 -8.41 -12.54 -13.83
C MET A 100 -8.33 -12.15 -15.30
N PRO A 101 -9.44 -11.76 -15.95
CA PRO A 101 -9.43 -11.29 -17.33
C PRO A 101 -8.71 -9.94 -17.48
N ALA A 102 -8.11 -9.73 -18.66
CA ALA A 102 -7.58 -8.42 -19.04
C ALA A 102 -8.68 -7.34 -19.02
N GLY A 103 -8.36 -6.15 -18.52
CA GLY A 103 -9.28 -5.01 -18.49
C GLY A 103 -10.34 -5.06 -17.39
N GLN A 104 -10.46 -6.16 -16.65
CA GLN A 104 -11.41 -6.28 -15.54
C GLN A 104 -10.73 -5.93 -14.21
N GLN A 105 -11.24 -4.92 -13.52
CA GLN A 105 -10.71 -4.52 -12.21
C GLN A 105 -10.93 -5.62 -11.18
N GLY A 106 -9.87 -5.94 -10.42
CA GLY A 106 -9.93 -6.74 -9.21
C GLY A 106 -9.45 -5.93 -8.00
N VAL A 107 -9.77 -6.43 -6.80
CA VAL A 107 -9.30 -5.84 -5.55
C VAL A 107 -8.46 -6.88 -4.83
N TYR A 108 -7.19 -6.57 -4.60
CA TYR A 108 -6.33 -7.40 -3.77
C TYR A 108 -6.48 -7.00 -2.31
N THR A 109 -6.74 -7.95 -1.44
CA THR A 109 -6.78 -7.74 0.01
C THR A 109 -5.73 -8.54 0.74
N ALA A 110 -5.12 -7.94 1.75
CA ALA A 110 -4.22 -8.62 2.67
C ALA A 110 -4.47 -8.14 4.09
N SER A 111 -4.29 -9.03 5.06
CA SER A 111 -4.30 -8.71 6.50
C SER A 111 -3.14 -9.44 7.17
N LEU A 112 -2.36 -8.71 7.96
CA LEU A 112 -1.14 -9.21 8.59
C LEU A 112 -1.02 -8.71 10.05
N PRO A 113 -0.64 -9.58 10.99
CA PRO A 113 -0.38 -9.16 12.36
C PRO A 113 0.92 -8.35 12.45
N ILE A 114 0.85 -7.15 13.03
CA ILE A 114 2.01 -6.35 13.39
C ILE A 114 2.44 -6.79 14.80
N ARG A 115 3.38 -7.74 14.87
CA ARG A 115 3.76 -8.38 16.13
C ARG A 115 4.32 -7.39 17.14
N SER A 116 4.02 -7.64 18.41
CA SER A 116 4.52 -6.83 19.54
C SER A 116 6.05 -6.78 19.64
N GLU A 117 6.72 -7.84 19.17
CA GLU A 117 8.19 -7.94 19.12
C GLU A 117 8.84 -7.04 18.05
N TYR A 118 8.08 -6.49 17.10
CA TYR A 118 8.65 -5.63 16.06
C TYR A 118 9.18 -4.32 16.65
N PRO A 119 10.31 -3.79 16.16
CA PRO A 119 10.84 -2.52 16.63
C PRO A 119 9.90 -1.36 16.28
N SER A 120 9.84 -0.35 17.15
CA SER A 120 9.14 0.91 16.83
C SER A 120 10.01 1.73 15.88
N ILE A 121 9.70 1.71 14.59
CA ILE A 121 10.56 2.30 13.55
C ILE A 121 9.77 2.90 12.40
N SER A 122 10.36 3.90 11.75
CA SER A 122 9.96 4.40 10.45
C SER A 122 10.63 3.63 9.33
N LEU A 123 9.85 3.12 8.37
CA LEU A 123 10.38 2.40 7.21
C LEU A 123 9.56 2.72 5.95
N GLN A 124 10.08 2.35 4.79
CA GLN A 124 9.32 2.36 3.55
C GLN A 124 8.99 0.93 3.15
N VAL A 125 7.73 0.63 2.88
CA VAL A 125 7.29 -0.68 2.39
C VAL A 125 7.22 -0.62 0.87
N MET A 126 7.70 -1.67 0.21
CA MET A 126 7.43 -1.97 -1.19
C MET A 126 6.59 -3.25 -1.25
N TRP A 127 5.38 -3.13 -1.79
CA TRP A 127 4.45 -4.24 -1.99
C TRP A 127 4.35 -4.53 -3.48
N GLU A 128 4.69 -5.76 -3.88
CA GLU A 128 4.64 -6.23 -5.24
C GLU A 128 3.61 -7.34 -5.37
N LEU A 129 2.75 -7.27 -6.39
CA LEU A 129 1.99 -8.42 -6.89
C LEU A 129 2.65 -8.86 -8.20
N ARG A 130 2.95 -10.14 -8.33
CA ARG A 130 3.56 -10.72 -9.52
C ARG A 130 2.60 -11.70 -10.20
N ASP A 131 2.64 -11.75 -11.52
CA ASP A 131 1.83 -12.67 -12.31
C ASP A 131 2.43 -14.09 -12.36
N GLN A 132 1.79 -14.99 -13.12
CA GLN A 132 2.22 -16.38 -13.36
C GLN A 132 3.64 -16.51 -13.92
N ASN A 133 4.15 -15.47 -14.60
CA ASN A 133 5.48 -15.44 -15.19
C ASN A 133 6.50 -14.73 -14.28
N ASN A 134 6.12 -14.45 -13.03
CA ASN A 134 6.92 -13.70 -12.06
C ASN A 134 7.23 -12.24 -12.50
N ASN A 135 6.48 -11.71 -13.47
CA ASN A 135 6.55 -10.31 -13.87
C ASN A 135 5.79 -9.46 -12.86
N LYS A 136 6.22 -8.21 -12.68
CA LYS A 136 5.50 -7.27 -11.80
C LYS A 136 4.16 -6.92 -12.44
N LEU A 137 3.09 -7.31 -11.78
CA LEU A 137 1.74 -6.89 -12.12
C LEU A 137 1.43 -5.54 -11.47
N VAL A 138 1.67 -5.43 -10.17
CA VAL A 138 1.51 -4.20 -9.37
C VAL A 138 2.76 -3.98 -8.53
N CYS A 139 3.19 -2.72 -8.39
CA CYS A 139 4.22 -2.31 -7.43
C CYS A 139 3.82 -0.98 -6.79
N ILE A 140 3.62 -0.98 -5.47
CA ILE A 140 3.42 0.24 -4.69
C ILE A 140 4.49 0.40 -3.61
N LYS A 141 4.87 1.64 -3.33
CA LYS A 141 5.67 2.02 -2.16
C LYS A 141 4.92 2.99 -1.27
N PHE A 142 5.03 2.81 0.04
CA PHE A 142 4.41 3.71 1.01
C PHE A 142 5.21 3.76 2.32
N PRO A 143 5.24 4.92 3.00
CA PRO A 143 5.94 5.05 4.26
C PRO A 143 5.08 4.56 5.44
N VAL A 144 5.69 3.79 6.33
CA VAL A 144 5.05 3.21 7.53
C VAL A 144 5.79 3.69 8.77
N GLN A 145 5.03 3.87 9.85
CA GLN A 145 5.53 4.00 11.20
C GLN A 145 4.96 2.86 12.05
N VAL A 146 5.82 1.93 12.45
CA VAL A 146 5.49 0.92 13.46
C VAL A 146 5.62 1.57 14.84
N LYS A 147 4.60 1.43 15.68
CA LYS A 147 4.60 1.99 17.04
C LYS A 147 3.74 1.14 17.98
N ASN A 148 3.88 1.37 19.28
CA ASN A 148 2.93 0.83 20.26
C ASN A 148 1.56 1.52 20.13
#